data_AF-A0A1G2HSP0-F1
#
_entry.id   AF-A0A1G2HSP0-F1
#
_cell.length_a   1.000
_cell.length_b   1.000
_cell.length_c   1.000
_cell.angle_alpha   90.00
_cell.angle_beta   90.00
_cell.angle_gamma   90.00
#
_symmetry.space_group_name_H-M   'P 1'
#
loop_
_entity.id
_entity.type
_entity.pdbx_description
1 polymer ?
#
loop_
_entity_poly.entity_id
_entity_poly.type
_entity_poly.pdbx_seq_one_letter_code
_entity_poly.pdbx_strand_id
1 'polypeptide(L)'
;MTSFLFLWAAFLFGFIIGVVEPGKVPPPPVRQIQPEMADLSGYYTCKGQEAGGKNYSGIVVLTKKADVYLITWVVGGGSNFSGIAIRQGSNLAASWAITTERGLVRGVNLYRIEAVNGAPRLVGRWASVPGPGVQQQETLTFLKKLDPEGE
;
A
#
# COMPACT_ATOMS: atom_id res chain seq x y z
N MET A 1 -3.54 -63.97 25.11
CA MET A 1 -4.67 -63.66 24.20
C MET A 1 -5.18 -62.26 24.52
N THR A 2 -5.46 -61.48 23.46
CA THR A 2 -6.34 -60.29 23.38
C THR A 2 -5.94 -59.05 24.19
N SER A 3 -5.42 -57.99 23.54
CA SER A 3 -6.14 -56.89 22.84
C SER A 3 -6.49 -55.73 23.78
N PHE A 4 -5.92 -54.55 23.51
CA PHE A 4 -6.51 -53.28 23.94
C PHE A 4 -6.52 -52.30 22.76
N LEU A 5 -7.74 -51.93 22.37
CA LEU A 5 -8.05 -50.91 21.38
C LEU A 5 -7.95 -49.50 21.97
N PHE A 6 -7.62 -48.58 21.06
CA PHE A 6 -7.65 -47.12 21.17
C PHE A 6 -8.99 -46.54 21.67
N LEU A 7 -8.92 -45.44 22.43
CA LEU A 7 -10.01 -44.46 22.54
C LEU A 7 -9.50 -43.05 22.26
N TRP A 8 -10.19 -42.35 21.36
CA TRP A 8 -9.96 -40.97 20.92
C TRP A 8 -10.48 -39.95 21.95
N ALA A 9 -9.76 -38.84 22.12
CA ALA A 9 -10.22 -37.66 22.85
C ALA A 9 -10.90 -36.67 21.88
N ALA A 10 -12.16 -36.33 22.14
CA ALA A 10 -12.89 -35.27 21.44
C ALA A 10 -12.79 -33.95 22.24
N PHE A 11 -12.22 -32.91 21.62
CA PHE A 11 -12.25 -31.54 22.13
C PHE A 11 -13.59 -30.89 21.77
N LEU A 12 -14.39 -30.52 22.78
CA LEU A 12 -15.56 -29.66 22.61
C LEU A 12 -15.11 -28.21 22.39
N PHE A 13 -15.42 -27.65 21.22
CA PHE A 13 -15.44 -26.20 21.00
C PHE A 13 -16.70 -25.61 21.63
N GLY A 14 -16.52 -24.80 22.67
CA GLY A 14 -17.58 -23.98 23.24
C GLY A 14 -17.92 -22.81 22.31
N PHE A 15 -19.02 -22.91 21.56
CA PHE A 15 -19.67 -21.75 20.97
C PHE A 15 -20.57 -21.10 22.02
N ILE A 16 -20.16 -19.92 22.54
CA ILE A 16 -21.09 -19.05 23.25
C ILE A 16 -21.97 -18.36 22.20
N ILE A 17 -23.19 -18.85 22.04
CA ILE A 17 -24.23 -18.17 21.26
C ILE A 17 -24.75 -17.03 22.13
N GLY A 18 -24.26 -15.81 21.88
CA GLY A 18 -24.84 -14.61 22.47
C GLY A 18 -26.27 -14.42 21.96
N VAL A 19 -27.23 -14.36 22.89
CA VAL A 19 -28.62 -14.01 22.61
C VAL A 19 -28.67 -12.58 22.08
N VAL A 20 -29.11 -12.39 20.84
CA VAL A 20 -29.41 -11.06 20.29
C VAL A 20 -30.82 -10.69 20.76
N GLU A 21 -30.92 -9.64 21.59
CA GLU A 21 -32.23 -9.10 22.02
C GLU A 21 -33.00 -8.55 20.79
N PRO A 22 -34.23 -9.01 20.53
CA PRO A 22 -35.05 -8.46 19.46
C PRO A 22 -35.43 -7.01 19.79
N GLY A 23 -35.06 -6.07 18.92
CA GLY A 23 -35.45 -4.65 19.01
C GLY A 23 -34.33 -3.68 19.36
N LYS A 24 -33.12 -4.15 19.69
CA LYS A 24 -31.96 -3.29 19.93
C LYS A 24 -31.11 -3.23 18.66
N VAL A 25 -31.09 -2.07 18.00
CA VAL A 25 -30.14 -1.84 16.90
C VAL A 25 -28.74 -2.01 17.50
N PRO A 26 -27.92 -2.96 17.01
CA PRO A 26 -26.56 -3.09 17.50
C PRO A 26 -25.85 -1.74 17.27
N PRO A 27 -25.10 -1.24 18.27
CA PRO A 27 -24.35 -0.01 18.08
C PRO A 27 -23.51 -0.14 16.81
N PRO A 28 -23.39 0.93 16.00
CA PRO A 28 -22.53 0.89 14.83
C PRO A 28 -21.14 0.40 15.27
N PRO A 29 -20.51 -0.51 14.51
CA PRO A 29 -19.21 -1.05 14.90
C PRO A 29 -18.29 0.13 15.20
N VAL A 30 -17.82 0.20 16.45
CA VAL A 30 -16.89 1.23 16.89
C VAL A 30 -15.71 1.16 15.94
N ARG A 31 -15.50 2.22 15.15
CA ARG A 31 -14.37 2.32 14.25
C ARG A 31 -13.13 2.23 15.13
N GLN A 32 -12.53 1.05 15.20
CA GLN A 32 -11.25 0.88 15.90
C GLN A 32 -10.29 1.86 15.24
N ILE A 33 -9.83 2.83 16.03
CA ILE A 33 -8.85 3.82 15.59
C ILE A 33 -7.63 2.99 15.21
N GLN A 34 -7.40 2.85 13.90
CA GLN A 34 -6.20 2.18 13.40
C GLN A 34 -5.00 2.87 14.06
N PRO A 35 -3.98 2.10 14.49
CA PRO A 35 -2.79 2.65 15.13
C PRO A 35 -2.32 3.87 14.36
N GLU A 36 -1.96 4.92 15.10
CA GLU A 36 -1.57 6.22 14.56
C GLU A 36 -0.82 6.05 13.24
N MET A 37 -1.48 6.43 12.16
CA MET A 37 -1.04 6.12 10.81
C MET A 37 0.23 6.93 10.53
N ALA A 38 1.39 6.33 10.77
CA ALA A 38 2.69 6.98 10.62
C ALA A 38 2.78 7.73 9.29
N ASP A 39 3.18 8.99 9.35
CA ASP A 39 3.34 9.84 8.17
C ASP A 39 4.29 9.21 7.14
N LEU A 40 3.83 9.12 5.89
CA LEU A 40 4.58 8.55 4.75
C LEU A 40 5.49 9.58 4.08
N SER A 41 5.60 10.80 4.58
CA SER A 41 6.50 11.78 3.99
C SER A 41 7.95 11.34 4.12
N GLY A 42 8.69 11.44 3.01
CA GLY A 42 10.09 11.06 2.94
C GLY A 42 10.56 10.72 1.53
N TYR A 43 11.84 10.36 1.48
CA TYR A 43 12.51 9.83 0.30
C TYR A 43 12.44 8.31 0.32
N TYR A 44 12.26 7.72 -0.86
CA TYR A 44 12.17 6.28 -1.07
C TYR A 44 13.05 5.86 -2.25
N THR A 45 13.64 4.67 -2.19
CA THR A 45 14.09 3.98 -3.40
C THR A 45 12.90 3.38 -4.11
N CYS A 46 12.92 3.43 -5.44
CA CYS A 46 11.96 2.77 -6.32
C CYS A 46 12.65 1.59 -7.00
N LYS A 47 12.00 0.43 -7.02
CA LYS A 47 12.38 -0.70 -7.87
C LYS A 47 11.13 -1.33 -8.46
N GLY A 48 11.14 -1.59 -9.75
CA GLY A 48 10.05 -2.32 -10.39
C GLY A 48 10.41 -2.87 -11.74
N GLN A 49 9.42 -3.46 -12.40
CA GLN A 49 9.59 -4.14 -13.68
C GLN A 49 8.47 -3.73 -14.64
N GLU A 50 8.85 -3.33 -15.85
CA GLU A 50 7.92 -3.00 -16.93
C GLU A 50 7.30 -4.26 -17.54
N ALA A 51 6.22 -4.11 -18.33
CA ALA A 51 5.56 -5.22 -19.01
C ALA A 51 6.50 -6.05 -19.91
N GLY A 52 7.57 -5.44 -20.44
CA GLY A 52 8.60 -6.12 -21.23
C GLY A 52 9.69 -6.84 -20.42
N GLY A 53 9.54 -6.94 -19.10
CA GLY A 53 10.52 -7.59 -18.21
C GLY A 53 11.73 -6.72 -17.85
N LYS A 54 11.85 -5.53 -18.46
CA LYS A 54 12.91 -4.56 -18.14
C LYS A 54 12.73 -4.03 -16.73
N ASN A 55 13.77 -4.16 -15.91
CA ASN A 55 13.80 -3.59 -14.57
C ASN A 55 14.12 -2.09 -14.63
N TYR A 56 13.54 -1.33 -13.71
CA TYR A 56 13.89 0.07 -13.49
C TYR A 56 14.12 0.33 -12.00
N SER A 57 14.89 1.37 -11.73
CA SER A 57 15.12 1.91 -10.41
C SER A 57 15.04 3.44 -10.44
N GLY A 58 14.84 4.03 -9.26
CA GLY A 58 14.73 5.47 -9.11
C GLY A 58 14.58 5.91 -7.67
N ILE A 59 14.25 7.19 -7.52
CA ILE A 59 13.90 7.82 -6.24
C ILE A 59 12.45 8.29 -6.30
N VAL A 60 11.73 8.12 -5.21
CA VAL A 60 10.40 8.70 -5.02
C VAL A 60 10.43 9.63 -3.83
N VAL A 61 9.77 10.77 -3.96
CA VAL A 61 9.56 11.71 -2.86
C VAL A 61 8.07 11.78 -2.59
N LEU A 62 7.67 11.50 -1.35
CA LEU A 62 6.32 11.76 -0.85
C LEU A 62 6.36 12.96 0.08
N THR A 63 5.52 13.95 -0.18
CA THR A 63 5.34 15.15 0.66
C THR A 63 3.88 15.26 1.06
N LYS A 64 3.58 15.16 2.35
CA LYS A 64 2.21 15.37 2.83
C LYS A 64 1.80 16.82 2.63
N LYS A 65 0.64 17.04 2.02
CA LYS A 65 0.02 18.36 1.83
C LYS A 65 -1.44 18.26 2.24
N ALA A 66 -1.76 18.82 3.39
CA ALA A 66 -3.07 18.66 4.04
C ALA A 66 -3.45 17.17 4.20
N ASP A 67 -4.48 16.71 3.49
CA ASP A 67 -5.07 15.38 3.54
C ASP A 67 -4.48 14.39 2.52
N VAL A 68 -3.70 14.89 1.57
CA VAL A 68 -3.11 14.11 0.48
C VAL A 68 -1.59 14.09 0.55
N TYR A 69 -0.96 13.28 -0.30
CA TYR A 69 0.48 13.32 -0.55
C TYR A 69 0.74 13.79 -1.98
N LEU A 70 1.64 14.75 -2.14
CA LEU A 70 2.29 14.98 -3.42
C LEU A 70 3.37 13.92 -3.59
N ILE A 71 3.42 13.32 -4.78
CA ILE A 71 4.34 12.21 -5.06
C ILE A 71 5.06 12.47 -6.38
N THR A 72 6.38 12.34 -6.35
CA THR A 72 7.23 12.52 -7.54
C THR A 72 8.18 11.33 -7.66
N TRP A 73 8.28 10.76 -8.86
CA TRP A 73 9.24 9.72 -9.21
C TRP A 73 10.30 10.29 -10.14
N VAL A 74 11.55 9.95 -9.88
CA VAL A 74 12.68 10.14 -10.78
C VAL A 74 13.24 8.76 -11.07
N VAL A 75 12.95 8.22 -12.24
CA VAL A 75 13.35 6.85 -12.65
C VAL A 75 14.26 6.90 -13.88
N GLY A 76 14.94 5.78 -14.15
CA GLY A 76 16.00 5.63 -15.16
C GLY A 76 15.84 6.48 -16.44
N GLY A 77 16.96 7.05 -16.91
CA GLY A 77 16.99 7.94 -18.07
C GLY A 77 16.52 9.37 -17.80
N GLY A 78 16.27 9.75 -16.54
CA GLY A 78 15.86 11.11 -16.15
C GLY A 78 14.36 11.38 -16.30
N SER A 79 13.54 10.33 -16.43
CA SER A 79 12.09 10.48 -16.53
C SER A 79 11.52 10.90 -15.18
N ASN A 80 10.78 12.02 -15.18
CA ASN A 80 10.16 12.60 -14.00
C ASN A 80 8.65 12.48 -14.09
N PHE A 81 8.04 11.82 -13.10
CA PHE A 81 6.60 11.65 -12.98
C PHE A 81 6.13 12.43 -11.77
N SER A 82 5.05 13.19 -11.91
CA SER A 82 4.47 13.94 -10.79
C SER A 82 3.00 13.59 -10.65
N GLY A 83 2.54 13.56 -9.41
CA GLY A 83 1.25 13.03 -9.06
C GLY A 83 0.75 13.41 -7.67
N ILE A 84 -0.41 12.85 -7.35
CA ILE A 84 -1.09 12.98 -6.07
C ILE A 84 -1.46 11.59 -5.57
N ALA A 85 -1.42 11.40 -4.25
CA ALA A 85 -1.78 10.16 -3.61
C ALA A 85 -2.72 10.35 -2.43
N ILE A 86 -3.65 9.42 -2.29
CA ILE A 86 -4.60 9.33 -1.19
C ILE A 86 -4.28 8.05 -0.42
N ARG A 87 -4.14 8.20 0.90
CA ARG A 87 -3.98 7.06 1.80
C ARG A 87 -5.33 6.69 2.40
N GLN A 88 -5.66 5.41 2.36
CA GLN A 88 -6.82 4.84 3.04
C GLN A 88 -6.41 3.58 3.80
N GLY A 89 -6.25 3.73 5.11
CA GLY A 89 -5.75 2.69 6.00
C GLY A 89 -4.36 2.20 5.61
N SER A 90 -4.26 0.90 5.31
CA SER A 90 -3.02 0.24 4.87
C SER A 90 -2.78 0.32 3.36
N ASN A 91 -3.56 1.12 2.61
CA ASN A 91 -3.36 1.32 1.18
C ASN A 91 -3.01 2.77 0.86
N LEU A 92 -2.18 2.95 -0.17
CA LEU A 92 -1.91 4.23 -0.80
C LEU A 92 -2.23 4.10 -2.29
N ALA A 93 -3.17 4.89 -2.79
CA ALA A 93 -3.46 5.01 -4.21
C ALA A 93 -2.86 6.31 -4.73
N ALA A 94 -2.11 6.25 -5.83
CA ALA A 94 -1.51 7.43 -6.46
C ALA A 94 -1.92 7.52 -7.93
N SER A 95 -2.07 8.73 -8.44
CA SER A 95 -2.16 8.99 -9.88
C SER A 95 -1.04 9.94 -10.29
N TRP A 96 -0.54 9.76 -11.50
CA TRP A 96 0.54 10.56 -12.07
C TRP A 96 0.28 10.85 -13.55
N ALA A 97 0.96 11.87 -14.06
CA ALA A 97 0.98 12.19 -15.48
C ALA A 97 2.36 12.68 -15.92
N ILE A 98 2.71 12.40 -17.18
CA ILE A 98 3.88 12.92 -17.87
C ILE A 98 3.52 13.31 -19.30
N THR A 99 4.18 14.36 -19.79
CA THR A 99 4.10 14.73 -21.21
C THR A 99 5.28 14.12 -21.94
N THR A 100 5.01 13.47 -23.06
CA THR A 100 6.01 12.90 -23.96
C THR A 100 5.84 13.50 -25.35
N GLU A 101 6.79 13.27 -26.25
CA GLU A 101 6.66 13.64 -27.67
C GLU A 101 5.44 13.02 -28.35
N ARG A 102 4.97 11.86 -27.84
CA ARG A 102 3.79 11.14 -28.35
C ARG A 102 2.49 11.55 -27.65
N GLY A 103 2.53 12.57 -26.79
CA GLY A 103 1.40 13.07 -26.03
C GLY A 103 1.44 12.73 -24.55
N LEU A 104 0.28 12.88 -23.91
CA LEU A 104 0.08 12.72 -22.46
C LEU A 104 -0.03 11.24 -22.09
N VAL A 105 0.84 10.79 -21.18
CA VAL A 105 0.72 9.49 -20.50
C VAL A 105 0.31 9.74 -19.06
N ARG A 106 -0.71 9.02 -18.59
CA ARG A 106 -1.18 9.08 -17.21
C ARG A 106 -1.28 7.68 -16.65
N GLY A 107 -1.14 7.55 -15.34
CA GLY A 107 -1.21 6.25 -14.71
C GLY A 107 -1.72 6.32 -13.29
N VAL A 108 -1.88 5.12 -12.74
CA VAL A 108 -2.30 4.90 -11.37
C VAL A 108 -1.42 3.84 -10.72
N ASN A 109 -1.11 4.05 -9.46
CA ASN A 109 -0.40 3.10 -8.62
C ASN A 109 -1.30 2.75 -7.43
N LEU A 110 -1.27 1.48 -7.01
CA LEU A 110 -1.91 1.02 -5.79
C LEU A 110 -0.88 0.25 -4.97
N TYR A 111 -0.60 0.76 -3.78
CA TYR A 111 0.35 0.17 -2.84
C TYR A 111 -0.37 -0.34 -1.61
N ARG A 112 0.10 -1.48 -1.10
CA ARG A 112 -0.03 -1.87 0.30
C ARG A 112 1.13 -1.28 1.09
N ILE A 113 0.81 -0.72 2.25
CA ILE A 113 1.77 -0.18 3.21
C ILE A 113 2.14 -1.29 4.19
N GLU A 114 3.42 -1.60 4.26
CA GLU A 114 4.03 -2.55 5.18
C GLU A 114 4.98 -1.79 6.13
N ALA A 115 5.15 -2.28 7.35
CA ALA A 115 6.17 -1.78 8.27
C ALA A 115 7.35 -2.76 8.28
N VAL A 116 8.54 -2.26 7.96
CA VAL A 116 9.79 -3.03 7.98
C VAL A 116 10.79 -2.27 8.83
N ASN A 117 11.22 -2.86 9.95
CA ASN A 117 12.16 -2.23 10.88
C ASN A 117 11.73 -0.83 11.35
N GLY A 118 10.42 -0.63 11.57
CA GLY A 118 9.86 0.66 11.99
C GLY A 118 9.70 1.71 10.88
N ALA A 119 10.07 1.40 9.63
CA ALA A 119 9.93 2.28 8.49
C ALA A 119 8.87 1.76 7.48
N PRO A 120 8.21 2.65 6.72
CA PRO A 120 7.22 2.22 5.73
C PRO A 120 7.90 1.58 4.50
N ARG A 121 7.32 0.48 4.02
CA ARG A 121 7.63 -0.13 2.73
C ARG A 121 6.33 -0.20 1.92
N LEU A 122 6.34 0.31 0.69
CA LEU A 122 5.16 0.35 -0.16
C LEU A 122 5.31 -0.70 -1.25
N VAL A 123 4.52 -1.77 -1.17
CA VAL A 123 4.52 -2.85 -2.15
C VAL A 123 3.30 -2.68 -3.03
N GLY A 124 3.50 -2.46 -4.32
CA GLY A 124 2.41 -2.07 -5.17
C GLY A 124 2.51 -2.54 -6.61
N ARG A 125 1.57 -2.00 -7.36
CA ARG A 125 1.39 -2.22 -8.78
C ARG A 125 0.95 -0.94 -9.45
N TRP A 126 1.20 -0.83 -10.73
CA TRP A 126 0.74 0.31 -11.51
C TRP A 126 0.29 -0.11 -12.91
N ALA A 127 -0.38 0.82 -13.58
CA ALA A 127 -0.74 0.74 -14.99
C ALA A 127 -0.86 2.16 -15.57
N SER A 128 -0.76 2.29 -16.89
CA SER A 128 -0.84 3.56 -17.59
C SER A 128 -1.81 3.55 -18.77
N VAL A 129 -2.20 4.75 -19.21
CA VAL A 129 -2.90 5.02 -20.46
C VAL A 129 -2.24 6.23 -21.17
N PRO A 130 -1.89 6.13 -22.47
CA PRO A 130 -1.84 4.87 -23.22
C PRO A 130 -0.82 3.90 -22.59
N GLY A 131 -1.07 2.60 -22.72
CA GLY A 131 -0.27 1.54 -22.13
C GLY A 131 -0.73 0.16 -22.57
N PRO A 132 0.00 -0.91 -22.22
CA PRO A 132 -0.27 -2.27 -22.67
C PRO A 132 -1.49 -2.93 -22.00
N GLY A 133 -2.21 -2.23 -21.12
CA GLY A 133 -3.36 -2.80 -20.39
C GLY A 133 -3.00 -3.87 -19.35
N VAL A 134 -1.73 -3.95 -18.95
CA VAL A 134 -1.24 -4.91 -17.94
C VAL A 134 -0.71 -4.20 -16.71
N GLN A 135 -0.85 -4.84 -15.54
CA GLN A 135 -0.31 -4.35 -14.28
C GLN A 135 1.19 -4.65 -14.18
N GLN A 136 1.98 -3.64 -13.85
CA GLN A 136 3.39 -3.78 -13.49
C GLN A 136 3.57 -3.82 -11.97
N GLN A 137 4.68 -4.39 -11.49
CA GLN A 137 5.02 -4.41 -10.07
C GLN A 137 6.05 -3.33 -9.72
N GLU A 138 5.91 -2.77 -8.53
CA GLU A 138 6.84 -1.79 -7.96
C GLU A 138 6.93 -1.94 -6.44
N THR A 139 8.10 -1.68 -5.88
CA THR A 139 8.33 -1.54 -4.45
C THR A 139 9.03 -0.23 -4.15
N LEU A 140 8.49 0.53 -3.21
CA LEU A 140 9.13 1.69 -2.62
C LEU A 140 9.66 1.35 -1.22
N THR A 141 10.97 1.54 -1.02
CA THR A 141 11.61 1.31 0.29
C THR A 141 12.06 2.64 0.85
N PHE A 142 11.59 2.97 2.06
CA PHE A 142 11.93 4.21 2.74
C PHE A 142 13.44 4.37 2.90
N LEU A 143 13.93 5.57 2.60
CA LEU A 143 15.34 5.95 2.73
C LEU A 143 15.54 6.87 3.93
N LYS A 144 14.89 8.03 3.92
CA LYS A 144 15.02 9.04 4.96
C LYS A 144 13.80 9.96 5.00
N LYS A 145 13.60 10.64 6.13
CA LYS A 145 12.59 11.70 6.25
C LYS A 145 12.95 12.89 5.37
N LEU A 146 11.92 13.68 5.04
CA LEU A 146 12.14 15.03 4.51
C LEU A 146 12.81 15.86 5.59
N ASP A 147 13.74 16.71 5.20
CA ASP A 147 14.26 17.71 6.11
C ASP A 147 13.10 18.65 6.48
N PRO A 148 12.94 19.06 7.76
CA PRO A 148 11.94 20.06 8.10
C PRO A 148 12.19 21.30 7.25
N GLU A 149 11.14 21.85 6.64
CA GLU A 149 11.26 23.12 5.92
C GLU A 149 11.87 24.14 6.89
N GLY A 150 12.97 24.78 6.46
CA GLY A 150 13.89 25.49 7.35
C GLY A 150 13.21 26.36 8.39
N GLU A 151 13.58 26.13 9.65
CA GLU A 151 13.35 27.06 10.77
C GLU A 151 14.18 28.34 10.61
#